data_AF-A0A8S3T751-F1
#
_entry.id   AF-A0A8S3T751-F1
#
_cell.length_a   1.000
_cell.length_b   1.000
_cell.length_c   1.000
_cell.angle_alpha   90.00
_cell.angle_beta   90.00
_cell.angle_gamma   90.00
#
_symmetry.space_group_name_H-M   'P 1'
#
loop_
_entity.id
_entity.type
_entity.pdbx_description
1 polymer ?
#
loop_
_entity_poly.entity_id
_entity_poly.type
_entity_poly.pdbx_seq_one_letter_code
_entity_poly.pdbx_strand_id
1 'polypeptide(L)'
;MDAPALSAFGGILSASETDNPGNRIKTVEYKSKQIYLRGFSVFVSLIDHLIKHTDLSSADNVILAGTSAGGIGALINGDFSRDKLSSVESLHVLLDGAMFPDQPSYTGEHIMANLLKKTFYFHNIKDSVSIKDCTSELKISEQWACLQPDYYNKHVYTPAFFIQSLHDTWFSAHALGVQCSSKGCKSSEIHIVDQSQQNFHSIFKNVMLSKGDGLFVSSCPFHWVLLKSTFYENLNINGTTVADAVGQWYFHRK
;
A
#
# COMPACT_ATOMS: atom_id res chain seq x y z
N MET A 1 -29.54 -16.17 11.03
CA MET A 1 -28.97 -14.84 10.78
C MET A 1 -27.52 -15.09 10.42
N ASP A 2 -27.29 -15.31 9.13
CA ASP A 2 -25.96 -15.64 8.63
C ASP A 2 -25.09 -14.40 8.69
N ALA A 3 -23.88 -14.55 9.24
CA ALA A 3 -22.85 -13.52 9.20
C ALA A 3 -22.68 -13.09 7.73
N PRO A 4 -22.59 -11.77 7.44
CA PRO A 4 -22.32 -11.34 6.08
C PRO A 4 -21.01 -12.00 5.65
N ALA A 5 -21.07 -12.74 4.55
CA ALA A 5 -19.90 -13.31 3.92
C ALA A 5 -18.86 -12.19 3.79
N LEU A 6 -17.67 -12.38 4.38
CA LEU A 6 -16.50 -11.57 4.13
C LEU A 6 -16.39 -11.38 2.61
N SER A 7 -16.77 -10.20 2.12
CA SER A 7 -16.67 -9.87 0.71
C SER A 7 -15.20 -10.01 0.35
N ALA A 8 -14.94 -10.88 -0.62
CA ALA A 8 -13.61 -11.29 -1.03
C ALA A 8 -12.69 -10.08 -1.27
N PHE A 9 -11.53 -10.10 -0.62
CA PHE A 9 -10.44 -9.16 -0.83
C PHE A 9 -10.05 -9.09 -2.33
N GLY A 10 -9.83 -7.88 -2.85
CA GLY A 10 -9.09 -7.62 -4.09
C GLY A 10 -7.64 -7.20 -3.78
N GLY A 11 -6.69 -7.29 -4.72
CA GLY A 11 -5.30 -6.88 -4.48
C GLY A 11 -4.41 -7.91 -3.73
N ILE A 12 -3.34 -7.45 -3.05
CA ILE A 12 -2.41 -8.16 -2.13
C ILE A 12 -3.09 -9.06 -1.11
N LEU A 13 -4.32 -8.70 -0.71
CA LEU A 13 -5.13 -9.43 0.27
C LEU A 13 -6.04 -10.45 -0.40
N SER A 14 -6.12 -10.44 -1.74
CA SER A 14 -6.90 -11.36 -2.54
C SER A 14 -6.25 -12.74 -2.63
N ALA A 15 -7.11 -13.74 -2.75
CA ALA A 15 -6.73 -15.08 -3.20
C ALA A 15 -6.56 -15.15 -4.74
N SER A 16 -6.74 -14.05 -5.48
CA SER A 16 -6.55 -13.93 -6.92
C SER A 16 -5.06 -13.91 -7.31
N GLU A 17 -4.72 -14.54 -8.43
CA GLU A 17 -3.33 -14.77 -8.90
C GLU A 17 -2.62 -13.50 -9.42
N THR A 18 -3.36 -12.42 -9.72
CA THR A 18 -2.81 -11.26 -10.45
C THR A 18 -2.25 -10.14 -9.57
N ASP A 19 -2.59 -10.09 -8.27
CA ASP A 19 -2.35 -8.90 -7.44
C ASP A 19 -1.56 -9.16 -6.15
N ASN A 20 -0.89 -10.32 -6.05
CA ASN A 20 -0.36 -10.84 -4.78
C ASN A 20 1.18 -10.89 -4.78
N PRO A 21 1.94 -10.17 -3.93
CA PRO A 21 3.42 -10.20 -3.85
C PRO A 21 3.99 -11.56 -3.36
N GLY A 22 3.16 -12.59 -3.31
CA GLY A 22 3.54 -13.91 -2.86
C GLY A 22 4.80 -14.39 -3.54
N ASN A 23 5.66 -14.97 -2.71
CA ASN A 23 6.96 -15.51 -3.09
C ASN A 23 7.01 -17.00 -2.79
N ARG A 24 5.88 -17.71 -2.97
CA ARG A 24 5.87 -19.17 -2.85
C ARG A 24 6.40 -19.76 -4.13
N ILE A 25 7.25 -20.79 -4.04
CA ILE A 25 7.67 -21.59 -5.21
C ILE A 25 6.68 -22.73 -5.47
N LYS A 26 6.11 -23.30 -4.40
CA LYS A 26 5.10 -24.37 -4.47
C LYS A 26 3.68 -23.79 -4.47
N THR A 27 2.74 -24.49 -5.08
CA THR A 27 1.31 -24.15 -5.01
C THR A 27 0.74 -24.50 -3.65
N VAL A 28 -0.39 -23.89 -3.30
CA VAL A 28 -1.20 -24.25 -2.13
C VAL A 28 -2.44 -24.98 -2.62
N GLU A 29 -2.74 -26.14 -2.07
CA GLU A 29 -3.97 -26.87 -2.40
C GLU A 29 -5.13 -26.39 -1.53
N TYR A 30 -6.25 -26.03 -2.16
CA TYR A 30 -7.49 -25.67 -1.47
C TYR A 30 -8.69 -26.20 -2.26
N LYS A 31 -9.48 -27.08 -1.62
CA LYS A 31 -10.67 -27.72 -2.23
C LYS A 31 -10.36 -28.34 -3.61
N SER A 32 -9.30 -29.14 -3.68
CA SER A 32 -8.80 -29.78 -4.91
C SER A 32 -8.39 -28.81 -6.04
N LYS A 33 -8.23 -27.52 -5.73
CA LYS A 33 -7.67 -26.52 -6.64
C LYS A 33 -6.29 -26.10 -6.18
N GLN A 34 -5.40 -25.87 -7.13
CA GLN A 34 -4.10 -25.29 -6.85
C GLN A 34 -4.21 -23.76 -6.90
N ILE A 35 -3.70 -23.12 -5.85
CA ILE A 35 -3.60 -21.67 -5.74
C ILE A 35 -2.12 -21.28 -5.90
N TYR A 36 -1.86 -20.34 -6.82
CA TYR A 36 -0.53 -19.81 -7.10
C TYR A 36 -0.38 -18.45 -6.41
N LEU A 37 0.61 -18.34 -5.52
CA LEU A 37 0.94 -17.10 -4.81
C LEU A 37 2.34 -16.67 -5.29
N ARG A 38 2.39 -15.95 -6.41
CA ARG A 38 3.60 -15.78 -7.25
C ARG A 38 3.94 -14.33 -7.59
N GLY A 39 3.28 -13.32 -7.05
CA GLY A 39 3.43 -11.98 -7.63
C GLY A 39 4.78 -11.34 -7.45
N PHE A 40 5.67 -11.76 -6.53
CA PHE A 40 7.07 -11.31 -6.64
C PHE A 40 7.73 -11.87 -7.93
N SER A 41 7.54 -13.15 -8.23
CA SER A 41 8.03 -13.75 -9.47
C SER A 41 7.39 -13.15 -10.72
N VAL A 42 6.08 -12.88 -10.70
CA VAL A 42 5.37 -12.19 -11.80
C VAL A 42 5.92 -10.78 -11.98
N PHE A 43 6.11 -10.03 -10.88
CA PHE A 43 6.65 -8.69 -10.92
C PHE A 43 8.05 -8.64 -11.54
N VAL A 44 8.97 -9.49 -11.07
CA VAL A 44 10.32 -9.58 -11.64
C VAL A 44 10.27 -9.94 -13.13
N SER A 45 9.45 -10.92 -13.49
CA SER A 45 9.31 -11.36 -14.89
C SER A 45 8.74 -10.26 -15.78
N LEU A 46 7.80 -9.46 -15.28
CA LEU A 46 7.25 -8.32 -16.00
C LEU A 46 8.30 -7.23 -16.22
N ILE A 47 9.06 -6.86 -15.19
CA ILE A 47 10.14 -5.86 -15.34
C ILE A 47 11.21 -6.36 -16.32
N ASP A 48 11.63 -7.62 -16.22
CA ASP A 48 12.58 -8.23 -17.17
C ASP A 48 12.05 -8.23 -18.61
N HIS A 49 10.75 -8.52 -18.78
CA HIS A 49 10.12 -8.47 -20.08
C HIS A 49 10.11 -7.05 -20.66
N LEU A 50 9.74 -6.05 -19.85
CA LEU A 50 9.73 -4.65 -20.28
C LEU A 50 11.14 -4.16 -20.62
N ILE A 51 12.15 -4.44 -19.79
CA ILE A 51 13.55 -4.10 -20.08
C ILE A 51 14.01 -4.68 -21.43
N LYS A 52 13.60 -5.91 -21.75
CA LYS A 52 14.04 -6.64 -22.95
C LYS A 52 13.30 -6.24 -24.21
N HIS A 53 12.02 -5.88 -24.09
CA HIS A 53 11.10 -5.75 -25.23
C HIS A 53 10.56 -4.33 -25.43
N THR A 54 10.88 -3.39 -24.56
CA THR A 54 10.53 -1.97 -24.68
C THR A 54 11.74 -1.09 -24.34
N ASP A 55 11.56 0.23 -24.45
CA ASP A 55 12.60 1.20 -24.11
C ASP A 55 12.65 1.53 -22.60
N LEU A 56 12.09 0.68 -21.72
CA LEU A 56 12.04 0.94 -20.27
C LEU A 56 13.43 1.20 -19.67
N SER A 57 14.46 0.48 -20.15
CA SER A 57 15.85 0.65 -19.67
C SER A 57 16.50 1.96 -20.11
N SER A 58 15.94 2.62 -21.13
CA SER A 58 16.40 3.90 -21.67
C SER A 58 15.48 5.06 -21.30
N ALA A 59 14.47 4.81 -20.46
CA ALA A 59 13.60 5.86 -19.97
C ALA A 59 14.38 6.80 -19.05
N ASP A 60 14.17 8.11 -19.18
CA ASP A 60 14.76 9.09 -18.26
C ASP A 60 14.18 8.89 -16.85
N ASN A 61 12.87 8.66 -16.76
CA ASN A 61 12.18 8.59 -15.49
C ASN A 61 11.13 7.48 -15.47
N VAL A 62 11.03 6.80 -14.33
CA VAL A 62 10.06 5.72 -14.09
C VAL A 62 9.29 5.99 -12.80
N ILE A 63 7.96 5.80 -12.85
CA ILE A 63 7.11 5.78 -11.66
C ILE A 63 6.57 4.36 -11.46
N LEU A 64 6.91 3.74 -10.34
CA LEU A 64 6.26 2.51 -9.89
C LEU A 64 5.05 2.89 -9.03
N ALA A 65 3.86 2.75 -9.59
CA ALA A 65 2.62 3.13 -8.93
C ALA A 65 1.81 1.91 -8.45
N GLY A 66 1.09 2.07 -7.34
CA GLY A 66 0.18 1.04 -6.84
C GLY A 66 -0.92 1.59 -5.95
N THR A 67 -2.12 1.00 -6.07
CA THR A 67 -3.29 1.34 -5.26
C THR A 67 -3.57 0.28 -4.21
N SER A 68 -3.98 0.69 -3.00
CA SER A 68 -4.31 -0.20 -1.89
C SER A 68 -3.13 -1.14 -1.58
N ALA A 69 -3.45 -2.39 -1.33
CA ALA A 69 -2.68 -3.55 -1.69
C ALA A 69 -1.45 -3.40 -2.62
N GLY A 70 -1.69 -2.97 -3.86
CA GLY A 70 -0.65 -2.82 -4.88
C GLY A 70 0.33 -1.72 -4.53
N GLY A 71 -0.08 -0.72 -3.75
CA GLY A 71 0.80 0.30 -3.20
C GLY A 71 1.77 -0.28 -2.17
N ILE A 72 1.32 -1.19 -1.29
CA ILE A 72 2.24 -1.93 -0.40
C ILE A 72 3.28 -2.69 -1.26
N GLY A 73 2.83 -3.36 -2.32
CA GLY A 73 3.70 -4.05 -3.26
C GLY A 73 4.68 -3.13 -3.98
N ALA A 74 4.23 -1.96 -4.42
CA ALA A 74 5.06 -0.94 -5.07
C ALA A 74 6.14 -0.40 -4.12
N LEU A 75 5.77 -0.09 -2.86
CA LEU A 75 6.74 0.35 -1.86
C LEU A 75 7.78 -0.72 -1.56
N ILE A 76 7.34 -1.95 -1.30
CA ILE A 76 8.24 -3.08 -1.00
C ILE A 76 9.23 -3.34 -2.14
N ASN A 77 8.81 -3.19 -3.39
CA ASN A 77 9.65 -3.44 -4.55
C ASN A 77 10.28 -2.18 -5.15
N GLY A 78 10.16 -1.02 -4.50
CA GLY A 78 10.68 0.26 -5.00
C GLY A 78 12.19 0.21 -5.20
N ASP A 79 12.93 -0.09 -4.13
CA ASP A 79 14.39 -0.17 -4.16
C ASP A 79 14.89 -1.31 -5.05
N PHE A 80 14.24 -2.48 -5.01
CA PHE A 80 14.53 -3.57 -5.94
C PHE A 80 14.41 -3.11 -7.41
N SER A 81 13.37 -2.32 -7.72
CA SER A 81 13.18 -1.78 -9.08
C SER A 81 14.22 -0.74 -9.42
N ARG A 82 14.60 0.11 -8.47
CA ARG A 82 15.65 1.11 -8.63
C ARG A 82 17.00 0.47 -8.96
N ASP A 83 17.36 -0.58 -8.24
CA ASP A 83 18.59 -1.35 -8.48
C ASP A 83 18.56 -2.04 -9.84
N LYS A 84 17.43 -2.66 -10.19
CA LYS A 84 17.25 -3.40 -11.44
C LYS A 84 17.23 -2.49 -12.68
N LEU A 85 16.73 -1.26 -12.53
CA LEU A 85 16.68 -0.21 -13.55
C LEU A 85 17.78 0.84 -13.33
N SER A 86 18.99 0.40 -13.00
CA SER A 86 20.12 1.29 -12.67
C SER A 86 20.56 2.24 -13.80
N SER A 87 20.11 2.01 -15.04
CA SER A 87 20.32 2.93 -16.17
C SER A 87 19.31 4.08 -16.25
N VAL A 88 18.17 3.99 -15.55
CA VAL A 88 17.15 5.03 -15.48
C VAL A 88 17.64 6.14 -14.55
N GLU A 89 17.52 7.40 -14.97
CA GLU A 89 18.01 8.55 -14.21
C GLU A 89 17.26 8.70 -12.88
N SER A 90 15.93 8.61 -12.92
CA SER A 90 15.10 8.65 -11.71
C SER A 90 14.01 7.59 -11.67
N LEU A 91 13.87 6.95 -10.52
CA LEU A 91 12.72 6.11 -10.20
C LEU A 91 12.07 6.61 -8.92
N HIS A 92 10.74 6.70 -8.98
CA HIS A 92 9.89 7.19 -7.90
C HIS A 92 8.78 6.17 -7.63
N VAL A 93 8.27 6.14 -6.40
CA VAL A 93 7.15 5.29 -6.02
C VAL A 93 5.91 6.15 -5.78
N LEU A 94 4.76 5.73 -6.29
CA LEU A 94 3.48 6.41 -6.08
C LEU A 94 2.47 5.47 -5.42
N LEU A 95 2.04 5.80 -4.21
CA LEU A 95 1.18 4.98 -3.37
C LEU A 95 -0.17 5.66 -3.19
N ASP A 96 -1.26 4.94 -3.44
CA ASP A 96 -2.61 5.48 -3.30
C ASP A 96 -3.50 4.56 -2.47
N GLY A 97 -4.00 5.02 -1.33
CA GLY A 97 -4.85 4.22 -0.44
C GLY A 97 -4.13 3.04 0.22
N ALA A 98 -2.80 3.11 0.31
CA ALA A 98 -1.95 1.99 0.71
C ALA A 98 -1.62 2.00 2.21
N MET A 99 -2.11 2.96 3.00
CA MET A 99 -1.71 3.08 4.39
C MET A 99 -2.60 2.29 5.34
N PHE A 100 -2.02 1.26 5.97
CA PHE A 100 -2.73 0.27 6.79
C PHE A 100 -2.05 0.08 8.16
N PRO A 101 -2.02 1.12 9.01
CA PRO A 101 -1.42 1.00 10.33
C PRO A 101 -2.22 0.02 11.20
N ASP A 102 -1.54 -0.63 12.13
CA ASP A 102 -2.23 -1.43 13.14
C ASP A 102 -2.72 -0.54 14.29
N GLN A 103 -4.02 -0.66 14.58
CA GLN A 103 -4.67 0.01 15.70
C GLN A 103 -5.91 -0.78 16.12
N PRO A 104 -6.41 -0.59 17.36
CA PRO A 104 -7.61 -1.26 17.83
C PRO A 104 -8.83 -0.93 16.96
N SER A 105 -9.63 -1.95 16.63
CA SER A 105 -10.93 -1.78 15.98
C SER A 105 -11.98 -1.28 16.98
N TYR A 106 -13.21 -1.09 16.50
CA TYR A 106 -14.38 -0.79 17.34
C TYR A 106 -14.60 -1.82 18.46
N THR A 107 -14.20 -3.08 18.25
CA THR A 107 -14.30 -4.14 19.27
C THR A 107 -13.02 -4.29 20.11
N GLY A 108 -12.01 -3.44 19.88
CA GLY A 108 -10.70 -3.52 20.53
C GLY A 108 -9.74 -4.53 19.91
N GLU A 109 -10.15 -5.23 18.84
CA GLU A 109 -9.31 -6.21 18.16
C GLU A 109 -8.31 -5.56 17.20
N HIS A 110 -7.10 -6.08 17.14
CA HIS A 110 -6.08 -5.68 16.16
C HIS A 110 -6.29 -6.44 14.83
N ILE A 111 -7.38 -6.13 14.14
CA ILE A 111 -7.79 -6.81 12.90
C ILE A 111 -6.70 -6.65 11.83
N MET A 112 -6.10 -5.46 11.73
CA MET A 112 -5.10 -5.17 10.69
C MET A 112 -3.79 -5.94 10.92
N ALA A 113 -3.24 -5.94 12.13
CA ALA A 113 -2.08 -6.79 12.45
C ALA A 113 -2.32 -8.26 12.13
N ASN A 114 -3.50 -8.79 12.51
CA ASN A 114 -3.83 -10.18 12.23
C ASN A 114 -3.87 -10.48 10.73
N LEU A 115 -4.45 -9.59 9.93
CA LEU A 115 -4.52 -9.75 8.49
C LEU A 115 -3.14 -9.64 7.82
N LEU A 116 -2.35 -8.63 8.17
CA LEU A 116 -1.00 -8.45 7.63
C LEU A 116 -0.08 -9.60 8.02
N LYS A 117 -0.14 -10.05 9.28
CA LYS A 117 0.61 -11.22 9.76
C LYS A 117 0.25 -12.49 9.00
N LYS A 118 -1.04 -12.79 8.83
CA LYS A 118 -1.48 -13.94 8.04
C LYS A 118 -0.98 -13.82 6.61
N THR A 119 -1.10 -12.66 5.98
CA THR A 119 -0.65 -12.40 4.61
C THR A 119 0.86 -12.60 4.46
N PHE A 120 1.65 -12.01 5.35
CA PHE A 120 3.12 -12.08 5.34
C PHE A 120 3.65 -13.53 5.31
N TYR A 121 3.10 -14.39 6.17
CA TYR A 121 3.49 -15.79 6.24
C TYR A 121 2.80 -16.65 5.18
N PHE A 122 1.50 -16.46 4.96
CA PHE A 122 0.74 -17.25 4.00
C PHE A 122 1.22 -17.00 2.57
N HIS A 123 1.62 -15.79 2.21
CA HIS A 123 2.15 -15.49 0.87
C HIS A 123 3.66 -15.72 0.74
N ASN A 124 4.33 -16.11 1.84
CA ASN A 124 5.78 -16.30 1.90
C ASN A 124 6.58 -15.02 1.58
N ILE A 125 6.02 -13.85 1.88
CA ILE A 125 6.65 -12.55 1.65
C ILE A 125 7.93 -12.44 2.47
N LYS A 126 7.99 -13.07 3.65
CA LYS A 126 9.15 -13.12 4.54
C LYS A 126 10.46 -13.59 3.88
N ASP A 127 10.36 -14.35 2.78
CA ASP A 127 11.50 -14.87 2.03
C ASP A 127 11.81 -14.05 0.77
N SER A 128 11.01 -13.02 0.45
CA SER A 128 11.32 -12.09 -0.63
C SER A 128 12.60 -11.32 -0.34
N VAL A 129 13.42 -11.09 -1.36
CA VAL A 129 14.63 -10.27 -1.23
C VAL A 129 14.27 -8.83 -0.88
N SER A 130 13.19 -8.30 -1.46
CA SER A 130 12.83 -6.89 -1.29
C SER A 130 12.46 -6.53 0.15
N ILE A 131 12.04 -7.49 0.99
CA ILE A 131 11.65 -7.19 2.39
C ILE A 131 12.80 -7.37 3.40
N LYS A 132 13.99 -7.77 2.93
CA LYS A 132 15.07 -8.22 3.84
C LYS A 132 15.65 -7.11 4.70
N ASP A 133 15.77 -5.90 4.17
CA ASP A 133 16.35 -4.78 4.92
C ASP A 133 15.55 -4.53 6.21
N CYS A 134 14.23 -4.40 6.09
CA CYS A 134 13.34 -4.28 7.25
C CYS A 134 13.32 -5.54 8.14
N THR A 135 13.19 -6.73 7.57
CA THR A 135 12.98 -7.96 8.38
C THR A 135 14.24 -8.44 9.10
N SER A 136 15.42 -8.05 8.63
CA SER A 136 16.71 -8.43 9.23
C SER A 136 16.95 -7.77 10.59
N GLU A 137 16.32 -6.62 10.84
CA GLU A 137 16.43 -5.88 12.10
C GLU A 137 15.45 -6.36 13.19
N LEU A 138 14.56 -7.31 12.84
CA LEU A 138 13.46 -7.72 13.69
C LEU A 138 13.53 -9.19 14.10
N LYS A 139 12.96 -9.47 15.28
CA LYS A 139 12.69 -10.85 15.69
C LYS A 139 11.69 -11.46 14.73
N ILE A 140 11.81 -12.76 14.49
CA ILE A 140 10.91 -13.53 13.59
C ILE A 140 9.43 -13.23 13.90
N SER A 141 9.03 -13.19 15.18
CA SER A 141 7.64 -12.91 15.59
C SER A 141 7.09 -11.54 15.17
N GLU A 142 7.95 -10.59 14.86
CA GLU A 142 7.65 -9.17 14.58
C GLU A 142 7.85 -8.80 13.11
N GLN A 143 8.52 -9.64 12.32
CA GLN A 143 8.85 -9.36 10.90
C GLN A 143 7.65 -9.01 10.02
N TRP A 144 6.44 -9.45 10.37
CA TRP A 144 5.22 -9.10 9.64
C TRP A 144 4.91 -7.59 9.66
N ALA A 145 5.43 -6.85 10.65
CA ALA A 145 5.29 -5.41 10.72
C ALA A 145 5.91 -4.70 9.51
N CYS A 146 6.88 -5.32 8.83
CA CYS A 146 7.42 -4.84 7.55
C CYS A 146 6.39 -4.81 6.41
N LEU A 147 5.20 -5.41 6.58
CA LEU A 147 4.11 -5.27 5.62
C LEU A 147 3.27 -4.00 5.86
N GLN A 148 3.49 -3.28 6.97
CA GLN A 148 2.90 -1.97 7.24
C GLN A 148 3.73 -0.89 6.54
N PRO A 149 3.18 -0.12 5.61
CA PRO A 149 3.98 0.84 4.84
C PRO A 149 4.59 1.97 5.68
N ASP A 150 3.93 2.44 6.74
CA ASP A 150 4.50 3.44 7.66
C ASP A 150 5.73 2.92 8.41
N TYR A 151 5.77 1.62 8.66
CA TYR A 151 6.92 0.97 9.27
C TYR A 151 8.03 0.73 8.24
N TYR A 152 7.67 0.12 7.12
CA TYR A 152 8.61 -0.29 6.08
C TYR A 152 9.30 0.89 5.39
N ASN A 153 8.62 2.03 5.23
CA ASN A 153 9.16 3.22 4.56
C ASN A 153 10.49 3.72 5.16
N LYS A 154 10.78 3.42 6.43
CA LYS A 154 12.04 3.77 7.09
C LYS A 154 13.26 3.06 6.51
N HIS A 155 13.03 1.96 5.78
CA HIS A 155 14.06 1.15 5.14
C HIS A 155 14.10 1.37 3.63
N VAL A 156 13.30 2.30 3.10
CA VAL A 156 13.22 2.58 1.66
C VAL A 156 14.06 3.82 1.34
N TYR A 157 14.92 3.74 0.33
CA TYR A 157 15.70 4.89 -0.13
C TYR A 157 15.15 5.52 -1.43
N THR A 158 14.30 4.80 -2.16
CA THR A 158 13.57 5.33 -3.31
C THR A 158 12.45 6.28 -2.86
N PRO A 159 12.43 7.55 -3.31
CA PRO A 159 11.40 8.50 -2.87
C PRO A 159 9.98 8.04 -3.19
N ALA A 160 9.08 8.16 -2.20
CA ALA A 160 7.69 7.75 -2.31
C ALA A 160 6.73 8.92 -2.12
N PHE A 161 5.66 8.95 -2.93
CA PHE A 161 4.55 9.88 -2.77
C PHE A 161 3.31 9.14 -2.28
N PHE A 162 2.74 9.60 -1.18
CA PHE A 162 1.60 8.98 -0.52
C PHE A 162 0.33 9.78 -0.79
N ILE A 163 -0.66 9.16 -1.42
CA ILE A 163 -2.02 9.66 -1.54
C ILE A 163 -2.89 8.86 -0.57
N GLN A 164 -3.50 9.51 0.42
CA GLN A 164 -4.28 8.82 1.42
C GLN A 164 -5.51 9.62 1.87
N SER A 165 -6.59 8.91 2.19
CA SER A 165 -7.71 9.44 2.96
C SER A 165 -7.51 9.19 4.46
N LEU A 166 -7.73 10.21 5.29
CA LEU A 166 -7.83 10.07 6.76
C LEU A 166 -9.07 9.26 7.18
N HIS A 167 -10.07 9.17 6.29
CA HIS A 167 -11.30 8.41 6.48
C HIS A 167 -11.40 7.34 5.39
N ASP A 168 -10.30 6.60 5.20
CA ASP A 168 -10.24 5.56 4.20
C ASP A 168 -11.41 4.58 4.36
N THR A 169 -12.26 4.51 3.33
CA THR A 169 -13.52 3.76 3.42
C THR A 169 -13.30 2.26 3.55
N TRP A 170 -12.20 1.73 2.98
CA TRP A 170 -11.88 0.32 3.11
C TRP A 170 -11.33 0.02 4.50
N PHE A 171 -10.39 0.83 4.98
CA PHE A 171 -9.79 0.69 6.31
C PHE A 171 -10.84 0.85 7.41
N SER A 172 -11.73 1.83 7.29
CA SER A 172 -12.83 2.05 8.23
C SER A 172 -13.72 0.81 8.36
N ALA A 173 -14.13 0.23 7.22
CA ALA A 173 -15.01 -0.93 7.22
C ALA A 173 -14.30 -2.22 7.68
N HIS A 174 -13.05 -2.45 7.26
CA HIS A 174 -12.40 -3.76 7.39
C HIS A 174 -11.36 -3.85 8.51
N ALA A 175 -10.71 -2.75 8.87
CA ALA A 175 -9.76 -2.72 9.97
C ALA A 175 -10.41 -2.18 11.25
N LEU A 176 -11.25 -1.15 11.14
CA LEU A 176 -11.90 -0.53 12.30
C LEU A 176 -13.26 -1.12 12.61
N GLY A 177 -13.91 -1.79 11.65
CA GLY A 177 -15.24 -2.36 11.85
C GLY A 177 -16.32 -1.29 12.04
N VAL A 178 -16.12 -0.08 11.51
CA VAL A 178 -17.09 1.02 11.58
C VAL A 178 -17.77 1.22 10.23
N GLN A 179 -19.06 1.58 10.26
CA GLN A 179 -19.85 1.85 9.05
C GLN A 179 -20.08 3.35 8.87
N CYS A 180 -19.02 4.14 9.08
CA CYS A 180 -19.07 5.58 8.90
C CYS A 180 -18.89 5.90 7.41
N SER A 181 -19.87 6.63 6.86
CA SER A 181 -19.89 7.05 5.46
C SER A 181 -20.08 8.56 5.37
N SER A 182 -19.97 9.11 4.16
CA SER A 182 -20.34 10.50 3.89
C SER A 182 -21.80 10.84 4.24
N LYS A 183 -22.67 9.84 4.41
CA LYS A 183 -24.09 10.01 4.73
C LYS A 183 -24.41 9.92 6.22
N GLY A 184 -23.45 9.54 7.05
CA GLY A 184 -23.65 9.41 8.49
C GLY A 184 -22.71 8.39 9.14
N CYS A 185 -22.50 8.58 10.45
CA CYS A 185 -21.67 7.76 11.33
C CYS A 185 -22.39 7.67 12.68
N LYS A 186 -22.42 6.50 13.32
CA LYS A 186 -23.09 6.38 14.63
C LYS A 186 -22.26 7.12 15.67
N SER A 187 -22.91 7.77 16.64
CA SER A 187 -22.20 8.50 17.70
C SER A 187 -21.21 7.62 18.48
N SER A 188 -21.47 6.32 18.58
CA SER A 188 -20.55 5.35 19.20
C SER A 188 -19.30 5.08 18.37
N GLU A 189 -19.36 5.26 17.05
CA GLU A 189 -18.25 5.01 16.12
C GLU A 189 -17.37 6.26 15.91
N ILE A 190 -17.91 7.47 16.12
CA ILE A 190 -17.19 8.74 15.91
C ILE A 190 -15.85 8.76 16.65
N HIS A 191 -15.83 8.33 17.92
CA HIS A 191 -14.59 8.31 18.70
C HIS A 191 -13.49 7.44 18.07
N ILE A 192 -13.85 6.30 17.47
CA ILE A 192 -12.91 5.41 16.78
C ILE A 192 -12.37 6.05 15.50
N VAL A 193 -13.24 6.74 14.75
CA VAL A 193 -12.84 7.48 13.54
C VAL A 193 -11.90 8.63 13.89
N ASP A 194 -12.21 9.41 14.93
CA ASP A 194 -11.37 10.52 15.39
C ASP A 194 -10.01 10.03 15.87
N GLN A 195 -9.97 8.92 16.62
CA GLN A 195 -8.72 8.31 17.07
C GLN A 195 -7.89 7.81 15.88
N SER A 196 -8.54 7.20 14.88
CA SER A 196 -7.88 6.79 13.63
C SER A 196 -7.28 7.98 12.88
N GLN A 197 -8.01 9.08 12.79
CA GLN A 197 -7.54 10.31 12.14
C GLN A 197 -6.29 10.85 12.86
N GLN A 198 -6.29 10.89 14.19
CA GLN A 198 -5.14 11.30 14.97
C GLN A 198 -3.94 10.38 14.77
N ASN A 199 -4.15 9.07 14.65
CA ASN A 199 -3.09 8.12 14.37
C ASN A 199 -2.47 8.37 12.97
N PHE A 200 -3.30 8.54 11.94
CA PHE A 200 -2.82 8.90 10.60
C PHE A 200 -2.02 10.22 10.62
N HIS A 201 -2.47 11.24 11.34
CA HIS A 201 -1.70 12.48 11.48
C HIS A 201 -0.33 12.25 12.11
N SER A 202 -0.22 11.38 13.12
CA SER A 202 1.06 11.01 13.73
C SER A 202 1.97 10.30 12.74
N ILE A 203 1.44 9.32 12.02
CA ILE A 203 2.16 8.57 10.98
C ILE A 203 2.69 9.51 9.90
N PHE A 204 1.83 10.39 9.38
CA PHE A 204 2.21 11.28 8.30
C PHE A 204 3.20 12.37 8.71
N LYS A 205 3.19 12.80 9.98
CA LYS A 205 4.28 13.63 10.50
C LYS A 205 5.63 12.92 10.38
N ASN A 206 5.69 11.61 10.65
CA ASN A 206 6.92 10.83 10.52
C ASN A 206 7.30 10.59 9.05
N VAL A 207 6.35 10.30 8.16
CA VAL A 207 6.60 10.18 6.71
C VAL A 207 7.21 11.46 6.16
N MET A 208 6.70 12.63 6.58
CA MET A 208 7.25 13.93 6.16
C MET A 208 8.65 14.24 6.71
N LEU A 209 9.19 13.42 7.63
CA LEU A 209 10.60 13.52 8.04
C LEU A 209 11.55 12.81 7.06
N SER A 210 11.04 11.87 6.25
CA SER A 210 11.82 11.18 5.23
C SER A 210 12.22 12.15 4.12
N LYS A 211 13.50 12.11 3.75
CA LYS A 211 14.03 13.03 2.73
C LYS A 211 13.58 12.58 1.34
N GLY A 212 12.75 13.41 0.71
CA GLY A 212 12.33 13.23 -0.68
C GLY A 212 10.92 12.65 -0.83
N ASP A 213 10.30 12.18 0.25
CA ASP A 213 8.91 11.72 0.20
C ASP A 213 7.93 12.90 0.04
N GLY A 214 6.77 12.60 -0.54
CA GLY A 214 5.69 13.55 -0.72
C GLY A 214 4.36 12.99 -0.24
N LEU A 215 3.40 13.88 -0.01
CA LEU A 215 2.16 13.54 0.68
C LEU A 215 0.98 14.37 0.18
N PHE A 216 -0.11 13.69 -0.16
CA PHE A 216 -1.43 14.26 -0.36
C PHE A 216 -2.43 13.53 0.55
N VAL A 217 -2.86 14.19 1.62
CA VAL A 217 -3.76 13.60 2.62
C VAL A 217 -5.05 14.39 2.70
N SER A 218 -6.16 13.73 2.36
CA SER A 218 -7.48 14.34 2.36
C SER A 218 -8.35 13.79 3.50
N SER A 219 -9.23 14.64 4.05
CA SER A 219 -10.32 14.22 4.94
C SER A 219 -11.56 13.76 4.18
N CYS A 220 -11.54 13.64 2.85
CA CYS A 220 -12.66 13.09 2.10
C CYS A 220 -12.72 11.56 2.26
N PRO A 221 -13.89 10.94 2.47
CA PRO A 221 -14.01 9.49 2.59
C PRO A 221 -13.89 8.80 1.22
N PHE A 222 -12.74 8.21 0.94
CA PHE A 222 -12.48 7.38 -0.25
C PHE A 222 -11.42 6.32 0.06
N HIS A 223 -11.25 5.32 -0.80
CA HIS A 223 -10.16 4.34 -0.66
C HIS A 223 -8.97 4.63 -1.58
N TRP A 224 -9.21 4.87 -2.88
CA TRP A 224 -8.16 5.21 -3.86
C TRP A 224 -8.73 6.12 -4.95
N VAL A 225 -7.85 6.87 -5.61
CA VAL A 225 -8.18 7.94 -6.56
C VAL A 225 -7.36 7.91 -7.86
N LEU A 226 -6.16 7.32 -7.86
CA LEU A 226 -5.20 7.36 -8.98
C LEU A 226 -5.78 6.81 -10.29
N LEU A 227 -6.62 5.78 -10.20
CA LEU A 227 -7.27 5.15 -11.36
C LEU A 227 -8.70 5.68 -11.63
N LYS A 228 -9.11 6.77 -10.96
CA LYS A 228 -10.42 7.43 -11.17
C LYS A 228 -10.19 8.83 -11.70
N SER A 229 -10.13 9.00 -13.03
CA SER A 229 -9.82 10.28 -13.69
C SER A 229 -10.57 11.48 -13.07
N THR A 230 -11.89 11.36 -12.90
CA THR A 230 -12.70 12.43 -12.30
C THR A 230 -12.29 12.74 -10.85
N PHE A 231 -11.91 11.74 -10.06
CA PHE A 231 -11.53 11.97 -8.67
C PHE A 231 -10.10 12.50 -8.56
N TYR A 232 -9.18 11.99 -9.39
CA TYR A 232 -7.79 12.43 -9.49
C TYR A 232 -7.69 13.91 -9.90
N GLU A 233 -8.53 14.36 -10.82
CA GLU A 233 -8.52 15.74 -11.33
C GLU A 233 -9.27 16.72 -10.43
N ASN A 234 -10.31 16.29 -9.70
CA ASN A 234 -11.18 17.22 -8.95
C ASN A 234 -10.96 17.24 -7.44
N LEU A 235 -10.41 16.17 -6.86
CA LEU A 235 -10.07 16.16 -5.43
C LEU A 235 -8.95 17.17 -5.19
N ASN A 236 -9.27 18.24 -4.47
CA ASN A 236 -8.32 19.31 -4.18
C ASN A 236 -8.32 19.69 -2.70
N ILE A 237 -7.16 20.15 -2.24
CA ILE A 237 -6.96 20.71 -0.90
C ILE A 237 -6.43 22.12 -1.12
N ASN A 238 -7.18 23.13 -0.69
CA ASN A 238 -6.83 24.55 -0.87
C ASN A 238 -6.43 24.90 -2.32
N GLY A 239 -7.17 24.36 -3.30
CA GLY A 239 -6.91 24.60 -4.72
C GLY A 239 -5.79 23.77 -5.35
N THR A 240 -5.10 22.91 -4.60
CA THR A 240 -4.10 21.96 -5.14
C THR A 240 -4.76 20.61 -5.38
N THR A 241 -4.82 20.14 -6.62
CA THR A 241 -5.34 18.81 -6.97
C THR A 241 -4.33 17.71 -6.65
N VAL A 242 -4.75 16.44 -6.71
CA VAL A 242 -3.81 15.30 -6.61
C VAL A 242 -2.77 15.36 -7.73
N ALA A 243 -3.19 15.69 -8.96
CA ALA A 243 -2.30 15.84 -10.11
C ALA A 243 -1.27 16.95 -9.90
N ASP A 244 -1.69 18.11 -9.39
CA ASP A 244 -0.80 19.23 -9.08
C ASP A 244 0.23 18.84 -8.02
N ALA A 245 -0.21 18.19 -6.93
CA ALA A 245 0.68 17.81 -5.83
C ALA A 245 1.73 16.77 -6.27
N VAL A 246 1.31 15.74 -7.03
CA VAL A 246 2.22 14.75 -7.60
C VAL A 246 3.19 15.42 -8.58
N GLY A 247 2.70 16.32 -9.44
CA GLY A 247 3.53 17.05 -10.40
C GLY A 247 4.54 17.98 -9.72
N GLN A 248 4.14 18.70 -8.68
CA GLN A 248 5.02 19.56 -7.88
C GLN A 248 6.13 18.77 -7.22
N TRP A 249 5.78 17.65 -6.58
CA TRP A 249 6.75 16.75 -5.96
C TRP A 249 7.72 16.15 -6.98
N TYR A 250 7.19 15.54 -8.04
CA TYR A 250 7.95 14.80 -9.04
C TYR A 250 8.89 15.69 -9.85
N PHE A 251 8.43 16.88 -10.25
CA PHE A 251 9.25 17.83 -11.01
C PHE A 251 9.99 18.84 -10.13
N HIS A 252 9.92 18.72 -8.80
CA HIS A 252 10.46 19.69 -7.84
C HIS A 252 10.01 21.14 -8.12
N ARG A 253 8.75 21.32 -8.57
CA ARG A 253 8.15 22.64 -8.84
C ARG A 253 7.58 23.20 -7.53
N LYS A 254 7.92 24.44 -7.19
CA LYS A 254 7.33 25.19 -6.06
C LYS A 254 5.97 25.77 -6.45
#